data_AF-A0A1B6FG40-F1
#
_entry.id   AF-A0A1B6FG40-F1
#
_cell.length_a   1.000
_cell.length_b   1.000
_cell.length_c   1.000
_cell.angle_alpha   90.00
_cell.angle_beta   90.00
_cell.angle_gamma   90.00
#
_symmetry.space_group_name_H-M   'P 1'
#
loop_
_entity.id
_entity.type
_entity.pdbx_description
1 polymer ?
#
loop_
_entity_poly.entity_id
_entity_poly.type
_entity_poly.pdbx_seq_one_letter_code
_entity_poly.pdbx_strand_id
1 'polypeptide(L)'
;SPVPAGFLMDWLGRKRTCLYFSVLPLFSWLLILFADSAVQLYIARYAAGLWIGITNTIMPIYVGELGETKLRNSLTTINNGLFNFGVLFAYVIGPYVSYQMLATACEVLTVVYIITFIPMPESPHYFMKHGKRQEALDALSWFRKGQPIESIEGELNSIEEAIEDQKL
;
A
#
# COMPACT_ATOMS: atom_id res chain seq x y z
N SER A 1 6.32 -7.15 -13.31
CA SER A 1 5.06 -6.55 -12.84
C SER A 1 3.94 -7.56 -13.01
N PRO A 2 3.14 -7.87 -11.98
CA PRO A 2 1.87 -8.55 -12.21
C PRO A 2 0.99 -7.60 -13.04
N VAL A 3 0.99 -7.79 -14.35
CA VAL A 3 0.26 -6.99 -15.35
C VAL A 3 -1.21 -6.72 -14.95
N PRO A 4 -1.95 -7.66 -14.31
CA PRO A 4 -3.31 -7.39 -13.85
C PRO A 4 -3.39 -6.33 -12.75
N ALA A 5 -2.43 -6.31 -11.82
CA ALA A 5 -2.45 -5.38 -10.68
C ALA A 5 -2.18 -3.94 -11.12
N GLY A 6 -1.35 -3.76 -12.15
CA GLY A 6 -1.07 -2.46 -12.77
C GLY A 6 -2.31 -1.85 -13.45
N PHE A 7 -3.11 -2.68 -14.13
CA PHE A 7 -4.36 -2.22 -14.74
C PHE A 7 -5.43 -1.91 -13.69
N LEU A 8 -5.56 -2.77 -12.66
CA LEU A 8 -6.50 -2.54 -11.56
C LEU A 8 -6.18 -1.27 -10.75
N MET A 9 -4.91 -1.00 -10.43
CA MET A 9 -4.54 0.20 -9.66
C MET A 9 -4.78 1.50 -10.43
N ASP A 10 -4.68 1.45 -11.76
CA ASP A 10 -4.93 2.60 -12.62
C ASP A 10 -6.42 2.90 -12.75
N TRP A 11 -7.28 1.87 -12.73
CA TRP A 11 -8.72 2.02 -12.83
C TRP A 11 -9.41 2.29 -11.49
N LEU A 12 -8.99 1.59 -10.43
CA LEU A 12 -9.67 1.60 -9.13
C LEU A 12 -9.09 2.62 -8.14
N GLY A 13 -7.86 3.09 -8.37
CA GLY A 13 -7.08 3.89 -7.42
C GLY A 13 -6.08 3.03 -6.65
N ARG A 14 -4.97 3.63 -6.23
CA ARG A 14 -3.84 2.93 -5.61
C ARG A 14 -4.18 2.52 -4.18
N LYS A 15 -4.66 3.46 -3.37
CA LYS A 15 -5.10 3.23 -1.98
C LYS A 15 -6.28 2.26 -1.95
N ARG A 16 -7.30 2.49 -2.77
CA ARG A 16 -8.47 1.60 -2.85
C ARG A 16 -8.07 0.17 -3.18
N THR A 17 -7.16 -0.01 -4.15
CA THR A 17 -6.64 -1.33 -4.49
C THR A 17 -5.94 -1.98 -3.29
N CYS A 18 -5.06 -1.27 -2.57
CA CYS A 18 -4.45 -1.81 -1.35
C CYS A 18 -5.48 -2.21 -0.29
N LEU A 19 -6.52 -1.40 -0.05
CA LEU A 19 -7.59 -1.73 0.90
C LEU A 19 -8.42 -2.95 0.45
N TYR A 20 -8.82 -3.02 -0.81
CA TYR A 20 -9.57 -4.18 -1.31
C TYR A 20 -8.75 -5.46 -1.32
N PHE A 21 -7.44 -5.39 -1.54
CA PHE A 21 -6.59 -6.58 -1.45
C PHE A 21 -6.20 -6.92 -0.01
N SER A 22 -6.39 -6.03 0.95
CA SER A 22 -6.13 -6.28 2.38
C SER A 22 -7.08 -7.30 3.04
N VAL A 23 -8.18 -7.70 2.38
CA VAL A 23 -8.99 -8.85 2.82
C VAL A 23 -8.30 -10.21 2.59
N LEU A 24 -7.39 -10.32 1.62
CA LEU A 24 -6.63 -11.56 1.39
C LEU A 24 -5.72 -11.96 2.57
N PRO A 25 -4.90 -11.05 3.15
CA PRO A 25 -4.08 -11.40 4.31
C PRO A 25 -4.92 -11.65 5.55
N LEU A 26 -6.01 -10.90 5.79
CA LEU A 26 -6.96 -11.18 6.88
C LEU A 26 -7.52 -12.60 6.76
N PHE A 27 -8.02 -12.95 5.57
CA PHE A 27 -8.53 -14.30 5.33
C PHE A 27 -7.45 -15.37 5.51
N SER A 28 -6.22 -15.11 5.05
CA SER A 28 -5.09 -16.02 5.20
C SER A 28 -4.77 -16.32 6.66
N TRP A 29 -4.63 -15.30 7.51
CA TRP A 29 -4.30 -15.48 8.92
C TRP A 29 -5.45 -16.12 9.71
N LEU A 30 -6.70 -15.75 9.43
CA LEU A 30 -7.86 -16.43 10.01
C LEU A 30 -7.88 -17.91 9.63
N LEU A 31 -7.63 -18.24 8.36
CA LEU A 31 -7.61 -19.62 7.90
C LEU A 31 -6.44 -20.42 8.51
N ILE A 32 -5.32 -19.76 8.82
CA ILE A 32 -4.20 -20.34 9.56
C ILE A 32 -4.58 -20.66 11.01
N LEU A 33 -5.36 -19.80 11.67
CA LEU A 33 -5.79 -20.00 13.07
C LEU A 33 -6.71 -21.22 13.24
N PHE A 34 -7.58 -21.47 12.26
CA PHE A 34 -8.53 -22.59 12.25
C PHE A 34 -8.06 -23.75 11.36
N ALA A 35 -6.78 -23.81 11.00
CA ALA A 35 -6.28 -24.84 10.11
C ALA A 35 -6.16 -26.20 10.81
N ASP A 36 -6.97 -27.17 10.38
CA ASP A 36 -6.92 -28.58 10.79
C ASP A 36 -6.22 -29.47 9.76
N SER A 37 -5.91 -28.95 8.57
CA SER A 37 -5.29 -29.70 7.48
C SER A 37 -4.16 -28.94 6.78
N ALA A 38 -3.18 -29.68 6.25
CA ALA A 38 -2.09 -29.12 5.45
C ALA A 38 -2.59 -28.37 4.20
N VAL A 39 -3.70 -28.83 3.61
CA VAL A 39 -4.32 -28.18 2.44
C VAL A 39 -4.79 -26.76 2.77
N GLN A 40 -5.42 -26.56 3.94
CA GLN A 40 -5.82 -25.23 4.39
C GLN A 40 -4.60 -24.31 4.54
N LEU A 41 -3.50 -24.82 5.12
CA LEU A 41 -2.27 -24.04 5.22
C LEU A 41 -1.71 -23.63 3.85
N TYR A 42 -1.75 -24.52 2.85
CA TYR A 42 -1.32 -24.17 1.49
C TYR A 42 -2.20 -23.09 0.86
N ILE A 43 -3.52 -23.18 1.01
CA ILE A 43 -4.47 -22.17 0.52
C ILE A 43 -4.20 -20.82 1.20
N ALA A 44 -4.00 -20.81 2.52
CA ALA A 44 -3.68 -19.59 3.24
C ALA A 44 -2.38 -18.96 2.74
N ARG A 45 -1.33 -19.76 2.56
CA ARG A 45 -0.02 -19.27 2.07
C ARG A 45 -0.11 -18.73 0.65
N TYR A 46 -0.91 -19.37 -0.21
CA TYR A 46 -1.17 -18.87 -1.55
C TYR A 46 -1.87 -17.50 -1.51
N ALA A 47 -2.91 -17.34 -0.69
CA ALA A 47 -3.61 -16.06 -0.54
C ALA A 47 -2.69 -14.94 0.00
N ALA A 48 -1.86 -15.25 1.01
CA ALA A 48 -0.87 -14.30 1.52
C ALA A 48 0.18 -13.92 0.46
N GLY A 49 0.65 -14.88 -0.32
CA GLY A 49 1.61 -14.64 -1.40
C GLY A 49 1.06 -13.72 -2.48
N LEU A 50 -0.19 -13.92 -2.89
CA LEU A 50 -0.87 -13.02 -3.83
C LEU A 50 -0.96 -11.59 -3.30
N TRP A 51 -1.34 -11.43 -2.03
CA TRP A 51 -1.41 -10.11 -1.40
C TRP A 51 -0.05 -9.40 -1.37
N ILE A 52 1.03 -10.11 -0.97
CA ILE A 52 2.38 -9.56 -0.94
C ILE A 52 2.81 -9.09 -2.33
N GLY A 53 2.57 -9.91 -3.36
CA GLY A 53 2.95 -9.57 -4.74
C GLY A 53 2.25 -8.31 -5.27
N ILE A 54 0.95 -8.17 -4.98
CA ILE A 54 0.17 -6.99 -5.37
C ILE A 54 0.65 -5.76 -4.60
N THR A 55 0.76 -5.86 -3.27
CA THR A 55 1.14 -4.73 -2.40
C THR A 55 2.54 -4.24 -2.70
N ASN A 56 3.50 -5.13 -2.95
CA ASN A 56 4.87 -4.76 -3.30
C ASN A 56 4.99 -4.07 -4.67
N THR A 57 4.00 -4.25 -5.55
CA THR A 57 3.94 -3.54 -6.82
C THR A 57 3.33 -2.14 -6.63
N ILE A 58 2.25 -2.03 -5.85
CA ILE A 58 1.49 -0.78 -5.71
C ILE A 58 2.14 0.20 -4.74
N MET A 59 2.65 -0.27 -3.60
CA MET A 59 3.23 0.58 -2.56
C MET A 59 4.34 1.52 -3.05
N PRO A 60 5.38 1.07 -3.79
CA PRO A 60 6.43 1.97 -4.25
C PRO A 60 5.92 2.96 -5.30
N ILE A 61 4.88 2.61 -6.07
CA ILE A 61 4.25 3.53 -7.03
C ILE A 61 3.45 4.59 -6.27
N TYR A 62 2.65 4.18 -5.31
CA TYR A 62 1.87 5.07 -4.45
C TYR A 62 2.80 6.04 -3.69
N VAL A 63 3.84 5.54 -3.04
CA VAL A 63 4.87 6.39 -2.39
C VAL A 63 5.57 7.30 -3.41
N GLY A 64 5.78 6.82 -4.64
CA GLY A 64 6.41 7.59 -5.70
C GLY A 64 5.56 8.71 -6.27
N GLU A 65 4.23 8.57 -6.24
CA GLU A 65 3.25 9.58 -6.64
C GLU A 65 2.96 10.60 -5.53
N LEU A 66 3.27 10.26 -4.27
CA LEU A 66 3.09 11.13 -3.11
C LEU A 66 4.36 11.88 -2.69
N GLY A 67 5.51 11.24 -2.90
CA GLY A 67 6.80 11.76 -2.49
C GLY A 67 7.27 12.86 -3.43
N GLU A 68 7.72 13.98 -2.85
CA GLU A 68 8.52 14.97 -3.57
C GLU A 68 9.73 14.25 -4.20
N THR A 69 10.11 14.59 -5.43
CA THR A 69 11.12 13.86 -6.24
C THR A 69 12.43 13.58 -5.48
N LYS A 70 12.78 14.42 -4.50
CA LYS A 70 13.97 14.29 -3.63
C LYS A 70 13.82 13.27 -2.49
N LEU A 71 12.61 13.05 -1.97
CA LEU A 71 12.35 12.19 -0.81
C LEU A 71 11.81 10.80 -1.18
N ARG A 72 11.39 10.61 -2.44
CA ARG A 72 10.86 9.35 -2.96
C ARG A 72 11.77 8.14 -2.71
N ASN A 73 13.07 8.30 -2.94
CA ASN A 73 14.05 7.22 -2.76
C ASN A 73 14.20 6.85 -1.28
N SER A 74 14.21 7.85 -0.40
CA SER A 74 14.28 7.64 1.06
C SER A 74 13.04 6.91 1.57
N LEU A 75 11.84 7.34 1.15
CA LEU A 75 10.58 6.71 1.57
C LEU A 75 10.47 5.25 1.09
N THR A 76 10.89 4.98 -0.15
CA THR A 76 10.93 3.62 -0.69
C THR A 76 11.91 2.73 0.07
N THR A 77 13.07 3.28 0.45
CA THR A 77 14.08 2.57 1.25
C THR A 77 13.57 2.27 2.66
N ILE A 78 12.90 3.23 3.31
CA ILE A 78 12.28 3.04 4.63
C ILE A 78 11.22 1.92 4.57
N ASN A 79 10.37 1.91 3.53
CA ASN A 79 9.36 0.87 3.36
C ASN A 79 9.98 -0.53 3.24
N ASN A 80 11.04 -0.68 2.43
CA ASN A 80 11.76 -1.94 2.31
C ASN A 80 12.47 -2.34 3.61
N GLY A 81 13.05 -1.37 4.33
CA GLY A 81 13.65 -1.59 5.63
C GLY A 81 12.65 -2.13 6.65
N LEU A 82 11.45 -1.53 6.70
CA LEU A 82 10.38 -1.95 7.60
C LEU A 82 9.87 -3.36 7.27
N PHE A 83 9.76 -3.70 5.99
CA PHE A 83 9.44 -5.06 5.55
C PHE A 83 10.47 -6.08 6.04
N ASN A 84 11.76 -5.81 5.84
CA ASN A 84 12.84 -6.68 6.32
C ASN A 84 12.85 -6.82 7.84
N PHE A 85 12.58 -5.72 8.56
CA PHE A 85 12.45 -5.74 10.01
C PHE A 85 11.30 -6.63 10.49
N GLY A 86 10.15 -6.59 9.83
CA GLY A 86 9.02 -7.48 10.13
C GLY A 86 9.36 -8.96 9.93
N VAL A 87 10.08 -9.28 8.85
CA VAL A 87 10.56 -10.65 8.58
C VAL A 87 11.56 -11.11 9.64
N LEU A 88 12.51 -10.25 10.01
CA LEU A 88 13.46 -10.54 11.09
C LEU A 88 12.76 -10.78 12.42
N PHE A 89 11.79 -9.94 12.77
CA PHE A 89 10.97 -10.09 13.99
C PHE A 89 10.26 -11.45 14.02
N ALA A 90 9.65 -11.86 12.89
CA ALA A 90 9.00 -13.16 12.77
C ALA A 90 9.98 -14.34 12.92
N TYR A 91 11.20 -14.24 12.39
CA TYR A 91 12.23 -15.28 12.54
C TYR A 91 12.79 -15.36 13.96
N VAL A 92 12.94 -14.23 14.64
CA VAL A 92 13.45 -14.19 16.01
C VAL A 92 12.42 -14.75 16.98
N ILE A 93 11.14 -14.38 16.85
CA ILE A 93 10.09 -14.75 17.80
C ILE A 93 9.44 -16.09 17.48
N GLY A 94 9.36 -16.45 16.20
CA GLY A 94 8.71 -17.67 15.72
C GLY A 94 9.12 -18.95 16.47
N PRO A 95 10.41 -19.19 16.75
CA PRO A 95 10.85 -20.38 17.49
C PRO A 95 10.42 -20.41 18.96
N TYR A 96 10.13 -19.27 19.58
CA TYR A 96 9.81 -19.15 21.01
C TYR A 96 8.31 -19.12 21.29
N VAL A 97 7.47 -19.05 20.25
CA VAL A 97 6.03 -18.81 20.38
C VAL A 97 5.23 -19.89 19.63
N SER A 98 4.05 -20.24 20.16
CA SER A 98 3.14 -21.17 19.49
C SER A 98 2.68 -20.63 18.14
N TYR A 99 2.45 -21.54 17.18
CA TYR A 99 1.96 -21.20 15.84
C TYR A 99 0.69 -20.34 15.87
N GLN A 100 -0.24 -20.64 16.79
CA GLN A 100 -1.47 -19.87 16.98
C GLN A 100 -1.21 -18.45 17.50
N MET A 101 -0.30 -18.30 18.47
CA MET A 101 0.06 -16.98 19.01
C MET A 101 0.75 -16.12 17.95
N LEU A 102 1.62 -16.71 17.12
CA LEU A 102 2.27 -16.02 16.01
C LEU A 102 1.24 -15.57 14.96
N ALA A 103 0.30 -16.45 14.59
CA ALA A 103 -0.76 -16.13 13.64
C ALA A 103 -1.68 -15.02 14.18
N THR A 104 -2.07 -15.06 15.45
CA THR A 104 -2.86 -13.99 16.10
C THR A 104 -2.10 -12.67 16.11
N ALA A 105 -0.80 -12.67 16.40
CA ALA A 105 0.01 -11.45 16.38
C ALA A 105 0.07 -10.83 14.97
N CYS A 106 0.25 -11.66 13.93
CA CYS A 106 0.25 -11.19 12.54
C CYS A 106 -1.13 -10.70 12.08
N GLU A 107 -2.21 -11.32 12.55
CA GLU A 107 -3.58 -10.87 12.27
C GLU A 107 -3.84 -9.49 12.89
N VAL A 108 -3.45 -9.28 14.16
CA VAL A 108 -3.55 -7.98 14.83
C VAL A 108 -2.79 -6.91 14.05
N LEU A 109 -1.58 -7.20 13.59
CA LEU A 109 -0.81 -6.26 12.76
C LEU A 109 -1.51 -5.93 11.44
N THR A 110 -2.17 -6.91 10.82
CA THR A 110 -2.93 -6.72 9.57
C THR A 110 -4.14 -5.81 9.82
N VAL A 111 -4.88 -6.02 10.92
CA VAL A 111 -6.00 -5.15 11.30
C VAL A 111 -5.54 -3.73 11.59
N VAL A 112 -4.43 -3.56 12.34
CA VAL A 112 -3.84 -2.24 12.61
C VAL A 112 -3.43 -1.54 11.33
N TYR A 113 -2.84 -2.28 10.37
CA TYR A 113 -2.52 -1.75 9.04
C TYR A 113 -3.77 -1.21 8.35
N ILE A 114 -4.86 -1.98 8.29
CA ILE A 114 -6.10 -1.56 7.63
C ILE A 114 -6.66 -0.29 8.28
N ILE A 115 -6.76 -0.28 9.62
CA ILE A 115 -7.28 0.88 10.37
C ILE A 115 -6.45 2.14 10.11
N THR A 116 -5.12 2.00 10.12
CA THR A 116 -4.20 3.13 9.90
C THR A 116 -4.23 3.62 8.45
N PHE A 117 -4.54 2.73 7.49
CA PHE A 117 -4.52 3.04 6.07
C PHE A 117 -5.85 3.64 5.56
N ILE A 118 -6.98 3.42 6.26
CA ILE A 118 -8.30 4.04 5.94
C ILE A 118 -8.25 5.58 5.83
N PRO A 119 -7.68 6.35 6.77
CA PRO A 119 -7.68 7.81 6.71
C PRO A 119 -6.72 8.40 5.67
N MET A 120 -5.85 7.59 5.07
CA MET A 120 -4.88 8.07 4.08
C MET A 120 -5.61 8.52 2.80
N PRO A 121 -5.34 9.71 2.24
CA PRO A 121 -5.97 10.15 1.00
C PRO A 121 -5.46 9.35 -0.20
N GLU A 122 -6.23 9.30 -1.28
CA GLU A 122 -5.82 8.64 -2.54
C GLU A 122 -4.73 9.44 -3.25
N SER A 123 -4.03 8.82 -4.20
CA SER A 123 -2.96 9.51 -4.95
C SER A 123 -3.47 10.74 -5.73
N PRO A 124 -2.82 11.92 -5.62
CA PRO A 124 -3.14 13.10 -6.41
C PRO A 124 -3.09 12.84 -7.92
N HIS A 125 -2.14 12.01 -8.39
CA HIS A 125 -2.05 11.62 -9.79
C HIS A 125 -3.30 10.86 -10.28
N TYR A 126 -3.90 10.02 -9.43
CA TYR A 126 -5.14 9.34 -9.76
C TYR A 126 -6.29 10.33 -9.94
N PHE A 127 -6.41 11.32 -9.05
CA PHE A 127 -7.45 12.35 -9.15
C PHE A 127 -7.25 13.25 -10.37
N MET A 128 -6.01 13.65 -10.68
CA MET A 128 -5.69 14.42 -11.88
C MET A 128 -6.02 13.67 -13.17
N LYS A 129 -5.69 12.36 -13.25
CA LYS A 129 -6.05 11.51 -14.40
C LYS A 129 -7.56 11.39 -14.63
N HIS A 130 -8.37 11.58 -13.58
CA HIS A 130 -9.84 11.56 -13.62
C HIS A 130 -10.47 12.97 -13.70
N GLY A 131 -9.68 14.02 -13.91
CA GLY A 131 -10.18 15.40 -14.00
C GLY A 131 -10.70 15.99 -12.67
N LYS A 132 -10.39 15.35 -11.53
CA LYS A 132 -10.83 15.77 -10.19
C LYS A 132 -9.78 16.65 -9.52
N ARG A 133 -9.53 17.83 -10.10
CA ARG A 133 -8.46 18.75 -9.67
C ARG A 133 -8.59 19.19 -8.19
N GLN A 134 -9.80 19.45 -7.72
CA GLN A 134 -10.03 19.86 -6.32
C GLN A 134 -9.67 18.74 -5.33
N GLU A 135 -10.06 17.49 -5.61
CA GLU A 135 -9.73 16.32 -4.77
C GLU A 135 -8.21 16.05 -4.76
N ALA A 136 -7.53 16.33 -5.88
CA ALA A 136 -6.07 16.25 -5.96
C ALA A 136 -5.37 17.29 -5.08
N LEU A 137 -5.89 18.53 -5.04
CA LEU A 137 -5.43 19.60 -4.16
C LEU A 137 -5.61 19.25 -2.69
N ASP A 138 -6.78 18.74 -2.32
CA ASP A 138 -7.08 18.30 -0.95
C ASP A 138 -6.17 17.14 -0.52
N ALA A 139 -5.92 16.18 -1.41
CA ALA A 139 -5.00 15.08 -1.15
C ALA A 139 -3.55 15.58 -0.97
N LEU A 140 -3.07 16.46 -1.86
CA LEU A 140 -1.70 16.98 -1.81
C LEU A 140 -1.48 17.87 -0.59
N SER A 141 -2.46 18.71 -0.23
CA SER A 141 -2.42 19.55 0.98
C SER A 141 -2.38 18.73 2.27
N TRP A 142 -2.98 17.54 2.29
CA TRP A 142 -2.86 16.61 3.42
C TRP A 142 -1.43 16.11 3.61
N PHE A 143 -0.70 15.85 2.52
CA PHE A 143 0.71 15.40 2.56
C PHE A 143 1.71 16.54 2.77
N ARG A 144 1.39 17.75 2.29
CA ARG A 144 2.24 18.95 2.36
C ARG A 144 1.81 19.92 3.47
N LYS A 145 1.20 19.41 4.54
CA LYS A 145 0.74 20.24 5.68
C LYS A 145 1.84 21.19 6.14
N GLY A 146 1.60 22.49 5.99
CA GLY A 146 2.53 23.56 6.35
C GLY A 146 3.14 24.32 5.17
N GLN A 147 2.91 23.90 3.91
CA GLN A 147 3.31 24.68 2.73
C GLN A 147 2.24 25.68 2.28
N PRO A 148 2.62 26.80 1.64
CA PRO A 148 1.67 27.75 1.05
C PRO A 148 0.84 27.09 -0.04
N ILE A 149 -0.45 27.44 -0.11
CA ILE A 149 -1.38 26.91 -1.12
C ILE A 149 -0.86 27.16 -2.55
N GLU A 150 -0.24 28.31 -2.80
CA GLU A 150 0.39 28.66 -4.09
C GLU A 150 1.49 27.67 -4.51
N SER A 151 2.28 27.16 -3.55
CA SER A 151 3.32 26.15 -3.84
C SER A 151 2.70 24.80 -4.18
N ILE A 152 1.59 24.46 -3.53
CA ILE A 152 0.85 23.21 -3.74
C ILE A 152 0.14 23.24 -5.10
N GLU A 153 -0.43 24.39 -5.49
CA GLU A 153 -1.02 24.60 -6.81
C GLU A 153 0.03 24.55 -7.93
N GLY A 154 1.23 25.10 -7.69
CA GLY A 154 2.36 24.99 -8.61
C GLY A 154 2.80 23.53 -8.83
N GLU A 155 2.94 22.75 -7.75
CA GLU A 155 3.23 21.30 -7.82
C GLU A 155 2.11 20.57 -8.60
N LEU A 156 0.84 20.89 -8.34
CA LEU A 156 -0.28 20.30 -9.06
C LEU A 156 -0.27 20.60 -10.57
N ASN A 157 0.05 21.83 -10.97
CA ASN A 157 0.16 22.22 -12.39
C ASN A 157 1.29 21.45 -13.09
N SER A 158 2.45 21.29 -12.44
CA SER A 158 3.54 20.48 -13.00
C SER A 158 3.17 18.99 -13.13
N ILE A 159 2.34 18.46 -12.22
CA ILE A 159 1.79 17.11 -12.33
C ILE A 159 0.81 17.01 -13.51
N GLU A 160 0.01 18.06 -13.76
CA GLU A 160 -0.92 18.12 -14.90
C GLU A 160 -0.18 18.12 -16.24
N GLU A 161 0.81 19.00 -16.41
CA GLU A 161 1.66 19.06 -17.61
C GLU A 161 2.36 17.72 -17.85
N ALA A 162 2.94 17.09 -16.82
CA ALA A 162 3.60 15.79 -16.95
C ALA A 162 2.64 14.67 -17.38
N ILE A 163 1.36 14.75 -17.03
CA ILE A 163 0.32 13.80 -17.45
C ILE A 163 -0.13 14.07 -18.89
N GLU A 164 -0.21 15.34 -19.30
CA GLU A 164 -0.53 15.73 -20.68
C GLU A 164 0.57 15.34 -21.65
N ASP A 165 1.84 15.58 -21.31
CA ASP A 165 3.01 15.16 -22.08
C ASP A 165 3.09 13.63 -22.25
N GLN A 166 2.58 12.87 -21.28
CA GLN A 166 2.53 11.40 -21.36
C GLN A 166 1.42 10.85 -22.28
N LYS A 167 0.46 11.70 -22.70
CA LYS A 167 -0.63 11.33 -23.62
C LYS A 167 -0.32 11.64 -25.09
N LEU A 168 0.73 12.43 -25.37
CA LEU A 168 1.25 12.73 -26.72
C LEU A 168 2.24 11.63 -27.18
#